data_AF-A0A7X0CCA6-F1
#
_entry.id   AF-A0A7X0CCA6-F1
#
_cell.length_a   1.000
_cell.length_b   1.000
_cell.length_c   1.000
_cell.angle_alpha   90.00
_cell.angle_beta   90.00
_cell.angle_gamma   90.00
#
_symmetry.space_group_name_H-M   'P 1'
#
loop_
_entity.id
_entity.type
_entity.pdbx_description
1 polymer ?
#
loop_
_entity_poly.entity_id
_entity_poly.type
_entity_poly.pdbx_seq_one_letter_code
_entity_poly.pdbx_strand_id
1 'polypeptide(L)'
;MFRFHDAPWYYLLTGADFEKQDEPDLIYVSAIVEVGKEAVLYVGVLNNFYFDKDGQLDRLILQRVKRRPMSADKSADGQDIERFYPVDGDSFVLRYSEAITLNIQYVKLTANEVGTVA
;
A
#
# COMPACT_ATOMS: atom_id res chain seq x y z
N MET A 1 22.32 8.99 16.60
CA MET A 1 21.18 8.99 17.55
C MET A 1 19.94 8.61 16.75
N PHE A 2 19.55 7.34 16.74
CA PHE A 2 18.35 6.86 16.03
C PHE A 2 17.12 7.35 16.82
N ARG A 3 16.39 8.31 16.26
CA ARG A 3 15.44 9.15 17.02
C ARG A 3 14.05 8.51 17.20
N PHE A 4 13.79 7.31 16.66
CA PHE A 4 12.46 6.70 16.66
C PHE A 4 12.46 5.15 16.77
N HIS A 5 13.25 4.57 17.69
CA HIS A 5 13.18 3.11 17.95
C HIS A 5 11.76 2.61 18.30
N ASP A 6 10.90 3.50 18.81
CA ASP A 6 9.53 3.17 19.23
C ASP A 6 8.47 3.36 18.12
N ALA A 7 8.85 3.81 16.91
CA ALA A 7 7.92 4.06 15.81
C ALA A 7 8.39 3.43 14.49
N PRO A 8 8.46 2.08 14.40
CA PRO A 8 8.94 1.37 13.21
C PRO A 8 8.13 1.72 11.94
N TRP A 9 6.86 2.08 12.11
CA TRP A 9 5.97 2.52 11.02
C TRP A 9 6.44 3.80 10.33
N TYR A 10 7.09 4.72 11.06
CA TYR A 10 7.56 5.95 10.48
C TYR A 10 8.56 5.66 9.35
N TYR A 11 9.57 4.85 9.62
CA TYR A 11 10.57 4.47 8.62
C TYR A 11 9.94 3.74 7.43
N LEU A 12 9.01 2.82 7.71
CA LEU A 12 8.32 2.04 6.68
C LEU A 12 7.41 2.87 5.77
N LEU A 13 6.75 3.91 6.32
CA LEU A 13 5.69 4.64 5.63
C LEU A 13 6.13 6.01 5.12
N THR A 14 7.36 6.45 5.42
CA THR A 14 7.93 7.68 4.87
C THR A 14 9.15 7.45 3.98
N GLY A 15 9.71 6.24 3.95
CA GLY A 15 10.99 6.00 3.28
C GLY A 15 12.15 6.76 3.93
N ALA A 16 12.10 7.00 5.25
CA ALA A 16 13.09 7.82 5.96
C ALA A 16 14.52 7.24 5.96
N ASP A 17 14.69 5.96 5.61
CA ASP A 17 16.00 5.30 5.53
C ASP A 17 16.68 5.46 4.16
N PHE A 18 16.02 6.09 3.17
CA PHE A 18 16.61 6.36 1.88
C PHE A 18 17.45 7.65 1.93
N GLU A 19 18.59 7.64 1.23
CA GLU A 19 19.26 8.90 0.90
C GLU A 19 18.36 9.74 -0.01
N LYS A 20 18.46 11.07 0.05
CA LYS A 20 17.57 11.97 -0.70
C LYS A 20 17.49 11.65 -2.20
N GLN A 21 18.60 11.22 -2.79
CA GLN A 21 18.65 10.85 -4.20
C GLN A 21 17.91 9.54 -4.53
N ASP A 22 17.64 8.71 -3.53
CA ASP A 22 17.00 7.39 -3.58
C ASP A 22 15.64 7.33 -2.88
N GLU A 23 15.15 8.46 -2.39
CA GLU A 23 13.80 8.59 -1.86
C GLU A 23 12.77 8.09 -2.89
N PRO A 24 11.80 7.27 -2.48
CA PRO A 24 10.77 6.78 -3.38
C PRO A 24 9.80 7.89 -3.75
N ASP A 25 9.39 7.91 -5.03
CA ASP A 25 8.32 8.80 -5.49
C ASP A 25 6.94 8.33 -5.04
N LEU A 26 6.77 7.01 -4.88
CA LEU A 26 5.50 6.38 -4.47
C LEU A 26 5.76 5.24 -3.49
N ILE A 27 4.86 5.08 -2.53
CA ILE A 27 4.82 3.94 -1.61
C ILE A 27 3.53 3.18 -1.86
N TYR A 28 3.62 1.93 -2.30
CA TYR A 28 2.47 1.04 -2.42
C TYR A 28 2.28 0.24 -1.14
N VAL A 29 1.03 0.12 -0.74
CA VAL A 29 0.59 -0.69 0.40
C VAL A 29 -0.32 -1.80 -0.12
N SER A 30 0.03 -3.03 0.22
CA SER A 30 -0.81 -4.21 0.04
C SER A 30 -1.25 -4.71 1.42
N ALA A 31 -2.56 -4.83 1.63
CA ALA A 31 -3.13 -5.21 2.92
C ALA A 31 -4.14 -6.34 2.75
N ILE A 32 -4.05 -7.36 3.60
CA ILE A 32 -5.09 -8.40 3.69
C ILE A 32 -6.05 -7.99 4.81
N VAL A 33 -7.35 -7.93 4.50
CA VAL A 33 -8.43 -7.58 5.43
C VAL A 33 -9.48 -8.67 5.41
N GLU A 34 -10.00 -9.06 6.57
CA GLU A 34 -11.14 -9.98 6.65
C GLU A 34 -12.46 -9.19 6.50
N VAL A 35 -13.25 -9.54 5.48
CA VAL A 35 -14.58 -8.98 5.26
C VAL A 35 -15.57 -10.14 5.27
N GLY A 36 -16.40 -10.22 6.31
CA GLY A 36 -17.46 -11.24 6.37
C GLY A 36 -16.96 -12.68 6.24
N LYS A 37 -15.81 -13.00 6.87
CA LYS A 37 -15.07 -14.29 6.80
C LYS A 37 -14.32 -14.58 5.50
N GLU A 38 -14.25 -13.62 4.59
CA GLU A 38 -13.44 -13.74 3.38
C GLU A 38 -12.22 -12.82 3.47
N ALA A 39 -11.04 -13.35 3.14
CA ALA A 39 -9.83 -12.55 3.05
C ALA A 39 -9.81 -11.77 1.73
N VAL A 40 -9.70 -10.45 1.81
CA VAL A 40 -9.63 -9.55 0.67
C VAL A 40 -8.30 -8.83 0.67
N LEU A 41 -7.59 -8.89 -0.45
CA LEU A 41 -6.37 -8.14 -0.69
C LEU A 41 -6.72 -6.76 -1.24
N TYR A 42 -6.33 -5.70 -0.54
CA TYR A 42 -6.36 -4.32 -1.02
C TYR A 42 -4.95 -3.90 -1.43
N VAL A 43 -4.82 -3.21 -2.55
CA VAL A 43 -3.55 -2.64 -3.03
C VAL A 43 -3.80 -1.19 -3.44
N GLY A 44 -2.97 -0.27 -2.96
CA GLY A 44 -3.08 1.15 -3.29
C GLY A 44 -1.83 1.94 -3.00
N VAL A 45 -1.83 3.21 -3.41
CA VAL A 45 -0.74 4.16 -3.13
C VAL A 45 -0.99 4.83 -1.79
N LEU A 46 -0.01 4.84 -0.91
CA LEU A 46 -0.05 5.54 0.36
C LEU A 46 -0.08 7.05 0.11
N ASN A 47 -1.13 7.70 0.62
CA ASN A 47 -1.25 9.16 0.60
C ASN A 47 -0.95 9.76 1.99
N ASN A 48 -1.41 9.13 3.06
CA ASN A 48 -1.14 9.58 4.43
C ASN A 48 -1.32 8.45 5.46
N PHE A 49 -0.89 8.65 6.70
CA PHE A 49 -1.14 7.75 7.82
C PHE A 49 -1.26 8.52 9.14
N TYR A 50 -1.96 7.95 10.10
CA TYR A 50 -2.21 8.59 11.40
C TYR A 50 -1.93 7.63 12.54
N PHE A 51 -1.49 8.21 13.66
CA PHE A 51 -1.35 7.51 14.92
C PHE A 51 -2.54 7.84 15.83
N ASP A 52 -2.87 6.91 16.72
CA ASP A 52 -3.80 7.16 17.81
C ASP A 52 -3.14 7.98 18.94
N LYS A 53 -3.91 8.24 20.00
CA LYS A 53 -3.46 8.97 21.20
C LYS A 53 -2.33 8.26 21.95
N ASP A 54 -2.17 6.96 21.76
CA ASP A 54 -1.19 6.11 22.44
C ASP A 54 0.07 5.91 21.56
N GLY A 55 0.11 6.56 20.38
CA GLY A 55 1.23 6.53 19.45
C GLY A 55 1.25 5.30 18.53
N GLN A 56 0.21 4.48 18.54
CA GLN A 56 0.10 3.30 17.67
C GLN A 56 -0.46 3.68 16.31
N LEU A 57 -0.07 2.96 15.26
CA LEU A 57 -0.59 3.19 13.91
C LEU A 57 -2.10 2.92 13.92
N ASP A 58 -2.90 3.94 13.59
CA ASP A 58 -4.37 3.87 13.62
C ASP A 58 -4.93 3.56 12.23
N ARG A 59 -4.55 4.36 11.23
CA ARG A 59 -5.12 4.24 9.89
C ARG A 59 -4.16 4.71 8.80
N LEU A 60 -4.30 4.10 7.63
CA LEU A 60 -3.64 4.47 6.40
C LEU A 60 -4.69 5.05 5.44
N ILE A 61 -4.32 6.12 4.74
CA ILE A 61 -5.10 6.72 3.66
C ILE A 61 -4.47 6.30 2.36
N LEU A 62 -5.19 5.49 1.59
CA LEU A 62 -4.74 4.98 0.31
C LEU A 62 -5.52 5.63 -0.84
N GLN A 63 -4.86 5.76 -1.98
CA GLN A 63 -5.44 6.22 -3.24
C GLN A 63 -5.27 5.16 -4.31
N ARG A 64 -6.07 5.29 -5.39
CA ARG A 64 -6.04 4.39 -6.56
C ARG A 64 -6.16 2.92 -6.15
N VAL A 65 -7.01 2.67 -5.15
CA VAL A 65 -7.10 1.36 -4.52
C VAL A 65 -7.80 0.39 -5.46
N LYS A 66 -7.22 -0.79 -5.59
CA LYS A 66 -7.87 -1.96 -6.16
C LYS A 66 -8.00 -3.04 -5.09
N ARG A 67 -9.00 -3.90 -5.21
CA ARG A 67 -9.21 -5.04 -4.32
C ARG A 67 -9.38 -6.34 -5.09
N ARG A 68 -9.03 -7.46 -4.47
CA ARG A 68 -9.39 -8.80 -4.94
C ARG A 68 -9.67 -9.74 -3.78
N PRO A 69 -10.73 -10.55 -3.82
CA PRO A 69 -10.90 -11.66 -2.88
C PRO A 69 -9.78 -12.69 -3.07
N MET A 70 -9.20 -13.20 -1.99
CA MET A 70 -8.14 -14.23 -2.08
C MET A 70 -8.67 -15.57 -2.60
N SER A 71 -9.98 -15.82 -2.49
CA SER A 71 -10.65 -16.97 -3.11
C SER A 71 -10.45 -16.99 -4.63
N ALA A 72 -10.27 -15.83 -5.26
CA ALA A 72 -10.04 -15.67 -6.69
C ALA A 72 -8.63 -16.11 -7.15
N ASP A 73 -7.69 -16.38 -6.24
CA ASP A 73 -6.33 -16.83 -6.58
C ASP A 73 -6.25 -18.35 -6.87
N LYS A 74 -7.33 -19.11 -6.60
CA LYS A 74 -7.33 -20.58 -6.68
C LYS A 74 -7.52 -21.19 -8.08
N SER A 75 -7.78 -20.40 -9.12
CA SER A 75 -7.91 -20.93 -10.49
C SER A 75 -6.53 -21.14 -11.13
N ALA A 76 -6.13 -22.41 -11.21
CA ALA A 76 -4.84 -22.92 -11.66
C ALA A 76 -4.51 -22.69 -13.15
N ASP A 77 -5.45 -22.16 -13.94
CA ASP A 77 -5.33 -22.07 -15.39
C ASP A 77 -4.58 -20.82 -15.90
N GLY A 78 -3.75 -20.18 -15.07
CA GLY A 78 -2.70 -19.24 -15.51
C GLY A 78 -3.14 -18.02 -16.34
N GLN A 79 -4.44 -17.83 -16.59
CA GLN A 79 -4.95 -16.69 -17.32
C GLN A 79 -5.01 -15.52 -16.34
N ASP A 80 -4.07 -14.61 -16.56
CA ASP A 80 -3.89 -13.33 -15.89
C ASP A 80 -4.97 -12.33 -16.34
N ILE A 81 -6.24 -12.77 -16.24
CA ILE A 81 -7.39 -11.88 -16.37
C ILE A 81 -7.26 -10.90 -15.21
N GLU A 82 -7.34 -9.59 -15.46
CA GLU A 82 -7.20 -8.55 -14.43
C GLU A 82 -8.20 -8.79 -13.27
N ARG A 83 -7.77 -9.50 -12.21
CA ARG A 83 -8.63 -9.92 -11.07
C ARG A 83 -8.78 -8.85 -9.99
N PHE A 84 -8.27 -7.66 -10.27
CA PHE A 84 -8.30 -6.53 -9.37
C PHE A 84 -9.45 -5.61 -9.76
N TYR A 85 -10.38 -5.42 -8.84
CA TYR A 85 -11.52 -4.54 -9.02
C TYR A 85 -11.18 -3.17 -8.43
N PRO A 86 -11.46 -2.05 -9.13
CA PRO A 86 -11.30 -0.73 -8.55
C PRO A 86 -12.20 -0.58 -7.33
N VAL A 87 -11.74 0.19 -6.36
CA VAL A 87 -12.57 0.68 -5.25
C VAL A 87 -12.95 2.11 -5.59
N ASP A 88 -14.24 2.36 -5.77
CA ASP A 88 -14.76 3.68 -6.11
C ASP A 88 -14.49 4.70 -4.98
N GLY A 89 -14.10 5.91 -5.35
CA GLY A 89 -13.85 7.04 -4.45
C GLY A 89 -12.42 7.58 -4.52
N ASP A 90 -12.22 8.76 -3.94
CA ASP A 90 -10.94 9.50 -3.99
C ASP A 90 -9.97 9.11 -2.87
N SER A 91 -10.48 8.51 -1.78
CA SER A 91 -9.69 8.14 -0.62
C SER A 91 -10.26 6.89 0.05
N PHE A 92 -9.39 5.91 0.25
CA PHE A 92 -9.70 4.69 0.98
C PHE A 92 -9.05 4.74 2.37
N VAL A 93 -9.87 4.60 3.40
CA VAL A 93 -9.40 4.59 4.79
C VAL A 93 -9.25 3.15 5.26
N LEU A 94 -8.00 2.70 5.40
CA LEU A 94 -7.68 1.40 5.97
C LEU A 94 -7.38 1.55 7.46
N ARG A 95 -8.27 1.04 8.32
CA ARG A 95 -7.96 0.91 9.75
C ARG A 95 -6.88 -0.15 9.93
N TYR A 96 -5.81 0.18 10.64
CA TYR A 96 -4.70 -0.73 10.89
C TYR A 96 -5.16 -1.96 11.70
N SER A 97 -6.09 -1.76 12.65
CA SER A 97 -6.67 -2.83 13.46
C SER A 97 -7.43 -3.91 12.66
N GLU A 98 -7.79 -3.62 11.41
CA GLU A 98 -8.50 -4.55 10.52
C GLU A 98 -7.55 -5.27 9.54
N ALA A 99 -6.29 -4.82 9.47
CA ALA A 99 -5.30 -5.39 8.57
C ALA A 99 -4.64 -6.62 9.23
N ILE A 100 -4.75 -7.77 8.57
CA ILE A 100 -4.10 -9.02 9.00
C ILE A 100 -2.60 -8.96 8.68
N THR A 101 -2.26 -8.49 7.48
CA THR A 101 -0.88 -8.30 7.03
C THR A 101 -0.75 -7.01 6.25
N LEU A 102 0.45 -6.43 6.27
CA LEU A 102 0.85 -5.29 5.45
C LEU A 102 2.15 -5.62 4.71
N ASN A 103 2.17 -5.35 3.42
CA ASN A 103 3.38 -5.36 2.60
C ASN A 103 3.57 -3.96 2.01
N ILE A 104 4.81 -3.46 2.10
CA ILE A 104 5.20 -2.12 1.64
C ILE A 104 6.13 -2.27 0.45
N GLN A 105 5.86 -1.53 -0.62
CA GLN A 105 6.72 -1.46 -1.80
C GLN A 105 7.08 0.00 -2.09
N TYR A 106 8.37 0.29 -2.11
CA TYR A 106 8.92 1.58 -2.51
C TYR A 106 9.14 1.60 -4.02
N VAL A 107 8.65 2.65 -4.69
CA VAL A 107 8.78 2.81 -6.13
C VAL A 107 9.43 4.15 -6.42
N LYS A 108 10.54 4.11 -7.17
CA LYS A 108 11.24 5.28 -7.70
C LYS A 108 10.97 5.33 -9.21
N LEU A 109 10.47 6.45 -9.69
CA LEU A 109 10.21 6.72 -11.08
C LEU A 109 11.54 7.11 -11.74
N THR A 110 12.03 6.27 -12.64
CA THR A 110 13.16 6.64 -13.48
C THR A 110 12.66 7.49 -14.64
N ALA A 111 13.33 8.61 -14.92
CA ALA A 111 13.06 9.37 -16.14
C ALA A 111 13.56 8.57 -17.35
N ASN A 112 12.65 7.89 -18.06
CA ASN A 112 12.75 7.36 -19.43
C ASN A 112 11.41 6.69 -19.79
N GLU A 113 10.67 6.95 -20.88
CA GLU A 113 10.88 7.73 -22.10
C GLU A 113 9.54 8.38 -22.48
N VAL A 114 9.49 9.71 -22.62
CA VAL A 114 8.43 10.33 -23.42
C VAL A 114 8.76 9.94 -24.86
N GLY A 115 8.04 8.98 -25.40
CA GLY A 115 8.21 8.52 -26.78
C GLY A 115 8.18 9.72 -27.73
N THR A 116 9.34 10.03 -28.30
CA THR A 116 9.44 10.93 -29.45
C THR A 116 8.82 10.19 -30.64
N VAL A 117 7.55 10.48 -30.91
CA VAL A 117 6.98 10.24 -32.24
C VAL A 117 7.51 11.35 -33.14
N ALA A 118 8.54 11.00 -33.92
CA ALA A 118 8.92 11.72 -35.13
C ALA A 118 7.97 11.38 -36.28
#